data_AF-A0A2V8YX86-F1
#
_entry.id   AF-A0A2V8YX86-F1
#
_cell.length_a   1.000
_cell.length_b   1.000
_cell.length_c   1.000
_cell.angle_alpha   90.00
_cell.angle_beta   90.00
_cell.angle_gamma   90.00
#
_symmetry.space_group_name_H-M   'P 1'
#
loop_
_entity.id
_entity.type
_entity.pdbx_description
1 polymer ?
#
loop_
_entity_poly.entity_id
_entity_poly.type
_entity_poly.pdbx_seq_one_letter_code
_entity_poly.pdbx_strand_id
1 'polypeptide(L)'
;MLIREAIPSDNDAIWSIMEPIIRAGETYPLARDMSREAALTHWLAPGHEVFVAEDGGQIVGTYILRANREGGGAHVANCGYMTAPHATGRGVARAMCAHSLERARERGFCAMQFNFVVRSNERAVRLWQTFNFEIVGRLPRA
;
A
#
# COMPACT_ATOMS: atom_id res chain seq x y z
N MET A 1 9.01 -1.81 15.40
CA MET A 1 8.27 -2.06 14.16
C MET A 1 8.83 -3.28 13.41
N LEU A 2 8.01 -4.33 13.36
CA LEU A 2 8.22 -5.57 12.61
C LEU A 2 7.35 -5.54 11.36
N ILE A 3 7.87 -5.99 10.22
CA ILE A 3 7.06 -6.21 9.01
C ILE A 3 7.01 -7.72 8.77
N ARG A 4 5.80 -8.24 8.59
CA ARG A 4 5.56 -9.68 8.38
C ARG A 4 4.39 -9.88 7.42
N GLU A 5 4.30 -11.08 6.85
CA GLU A 5 3.13 -11.47 6.07
C GLU A 5 1.86 -11.38 6.94
N ALA A 6 0.77 -10.95 6.31
CA ALA A 6 -0.54 -10.91 6.93
C ALA A 6 -1.06 -12.33 7.11
N ILE A 7 -1.65 -12.60 8.27
CA ILE A 7 -2.34 -13.86 8.57
C ILE A 7 -3.85 -13.59 8.72
N PRO A 8 -4.72 -14.63 8.63
CA PRO A 8 -6.17 -14.43 8.68
C PRO A 8 -6.67 -13.67 9.92
N SER A 9 -5.99 -13.79 11.05
CA SER A 9 -6.34 -13.06 12.28
C SER A 9 -6.06 -11.55 12.22
N ASP A 10 -5.28 -11.07 11.24
CA ASP A 10 -5.02 -9.64 11.07
C ASP A 10 -6.17 -8.91 10.35
N ASN A 11 -7.16 -9.63 9.80
CA ASN A 11 -8.22 -9.06 8.96
C ASN A 11 -9.01 -7.92 9.63
N ASP A 12 -9.30 -8.04 10.93
CA ASP A 12 -9.98 -6.99 11.69
C ASP A 12 -9.12 -5.74 11.84
N ALA A 13 -7.83 -5.93 12.11
CA ALA A 13 -6.89 -4.83 12.24
C ALA A 13 -6.64 -4.14 10.89
N ILE A 14 -6.46 -4.92 9.82
CA ILE A 14 -6.39 -4.40 8.45
C ILE A 14 -7.64 -3.59 8.11
N TRP A 15 -8.84 -4.11 8.37
CA TRP A 15 -10.08 -3.38 8.13
C TRP A 15 -10.14 -2.05 8.90
N SER A 16 -9.77 -2.05 10.19
CA SER A 16 -9.76 -0.83 11.00
C SER A 16 -8.83 0.27 10.47
N ILE A 17 -7.81 -0.11 9.69
CA ILE A 17 -6.92 0.81 8.98
C ILE A 17 -7.56 1.26 7.66
N MET A 18 -8.10 0.32 6.89
CA MET A 18 -8.65 0.57 5.55
C MET A 18 -9.91 1.44 5.60
N GLU A 19 -10.82 1.15 6.53
CA GLU A 19 -12.13 1.80 6.59
C GLU A 19 -12.03 3.33 6.60
N PRO A 20 -11.36 3.99 7.56
CA PRO A 20 -11.31 5.45 7.58
C PRO A 20 -10.68 6.04 6.31
N ILE A 21 -9.71 5.35 5.70
CA ILE A 21 -9.05 5.78 4.46
C ILE A 21 -10.03 5.71 3.27
N ILE A 22 -10.76 4.60 3.15
CA ILE A 22 -11.79 4.41 2.10
C ILE A 22 -12.93 5.42 2.28
N ARG A 23 -13.43 5.61 3.51
CA ARG A 23 -14.50 6.57 3.80
C ARG A 23 -14.09 8.01 3.46
N ALA A 24 -12.84 8.38 3.73
CA ALA A 24 -12.29 9.68 3.36
C ALA A 24 -12.24 9.87 1.83
N GLY A 25 -11.80 8.85 1.08
CA GLY A 25 -11.74 8.90 -0.38
C GLY A 25 -10.66 9.84 -0.92
N GLU A 26 -9.66 10.18 -0.11
CA GLU A 26 -8.66 11.22 -0.44
C GLU A 26 -7.37 10.68 -1.06
N THR A 27 -7.12 9.36 -0.92
CA THR A 27 -5.82 8.76 -1.25
C THR A 27 -5.88 7.52 -2.12
N TYR A 28 -7.06 6.90 -2.22
CA TYR A 28 -7.29 5.67 -2.96
C TYR A 28 -8.47 5.82 -3.93
N PRO A 29 -8.38 5.28 -5.15
CA PRO A 29 -9.48 5.24 -6.10
C PRO A 29 -10.44 4.07 -5.79
N LEU A 30 -10.98 4.03 -4.57
CA LEU A 30 -11.93 3.02 -4.12
C LEU A 30 -13.28 3.68 -3.82
N ALA A 31 -14.37 2.94 -4.01
CA ALA A 31 -15.71 3.42 -3.70
C ALA A 31 -15.83 3.72 -2.20
N ARG A 32 -16.29 4.93 -1.84
CA ARG A 32 -16.33 5.39 -0.44
C ARG A 32 -17.27 4.56 0.43
N ASP A 33 -18.26 3.93 -0.18
CA ASP A 33 -19.26 3.05 0.43
C ASP A 33 -18.91 1.56 0.34
N MET A 34 -17.69 1.22 -0.12
CA MET A 34 -17.22 -0.17 -0.20
C MET A 34 -17.38 -0.89 1.14
N SER A 35 -17.93 -2.10 1.10
CA SER A 35 -18.13 -2.92 2.29
C SER A 35 -16.80 -3.49 2.81
N ARG A 36 -16.78 -3.90 4.08
CA ARG A 36 -15.64 -4.60 4.68
C ARG A 36 -15.22 -5.81 3.86
N GLU A 37 -16.20 -6.63 3.47
CA GLU A 37 -15.96 -7.84 2.67
C GLU A 37 -15.32 -7.49 1.33
N ALA A 38 -15.90 -6.55 0.57
CA ALA A 38 -15.35 -6.15 -0.73
C ALA A 38 -13.94 -5.55 -0.60
N ALA A 39 -13.69 -4.75 0.44
CA ALA A 39 -12.37 -4.17 0.70
C ALA A 39 -11.33 -5.25 1.02
N LEU A 40 -11.65 -6.20 1.90
CA LEU A 40 -10.75 -7.30 2.24
C LEU A 40 -10.54 -8.25 1.05
N THR A 41 -11.58 -8.59 0.29
CA THR A 41 -11.46 -9.38 -0.95
C THR A 41 -10.55 -8.70 -1.96
N HIS A 42 -10.66 -7.38 -2.13
CA HIS A 42 -9.78 -6.62 -3.01
C HIS A 42 -8.33 -6.59 -2.51
N TRP A 43 -8.12 -6.35 -1.21
CA TRP A 43 -6.79 -6.21 -0.63
C TRP A 43 -6.04 -7.56 -0.55
N LEU A 44 -6.74 -8.62 -0.17
CA LEU A 44 -6.24 -10.00 -0.02
C LEU A 44 -6.41 -10.83 -1.30
N ALA A 45 -6.60 -10.18 -2.45
CA ALA A 45 -6.86 -10.86 -3.71
C ALA A 45 -5.69 -11.81 -4.11
N PRO A 46 -6.00 -12.93 -4.80
CA PRO A 46 -4.96 -13.81 -5.33
C PRO A 46 -3.90 -13.06 -6.15
N GLY A 47 -2.63 -13.40 -5.93
CA GLY A 47 -1.49 -12.74 -6.57
C GLY A 47 -0.98 -11.49 -5.84
N HIS A 48 -1.65 -11.05 -4.76
CA HIS A 48 -1.09 -10.09 -3.83
C HIS A 48 -0.27 -10.83 -2.75
N GLU A 49 0.96 -10.39 -2.52
CA GLU A 49 1.63 -10.61 -1.24
C GLU A 49 1.19 -9.49 -0.31
N VAL A 50 0.59 -9.84 0.83
CA VAL A 50 0.05 -8.87 1.79
C VAL A 50 0.89 -8.91 3.05
N PHE A 51 1.32 -7.73 3.49
CA PHE A 51 2.13 -7.56 4.68
C PHE A 51 1.47 -6.59 5.65
N VAL A 52 1.83 -6.74 6.92
CA VAL A 52 1.44 -5.85 8.01
C VAL A 52 2.68 -5.30 8.70
N ALA A 53 2.60 -4.05 9.13
CA ALA A 53 3.56 -3.44 10.04
C ALA A 53 3.00 -3.55 11.47
N GLU A 54 3.72 -4.25 12.33
CA GLU A 54 3.38 -4.45 13.73
C GLU A 54 4.31 -3.63 14.63
N ASP A 55 3.75 -2.91 15.59
CA ASP A 55 4.51 -2.15 16.58
C ASP A 55 3.87 -2.29 17.96
N GLY A 56 4.61 -2.86 18.91
CA GLY A 56 4.09 -3.13 20.26
C GLY A 56 2.89 -4.08 20.30
N GLY A 57 2.84 -5.08 19.41
CA GLY A 57 1.72 -6.04 19.32
C GLY A 57 0.49 -5.50 18.59
N GLN A 58 0.54 -4.29 18.04
CA GLN A 58 -0.55 -3.69 17.28
C GLN A 58 -0.19 -3.58 15.80
N ILE A 59 -1.14 -3.92 14.92
CA ILE A 59 -1.01 -3.64 13.49
C ILE A 59 -1.25 -2.16 13.26
N VAL A 60 -0.21 -1.47 12.77
CA VAL A 60 -0.19 -0.02 12.54
C VAL A 60 -0.11 0.35 11.06
N GLY A 61 0.03 -0.64 10.18
CA GLY A 61 0.02 -0.45 8.73
C GLY A 61 -0.16 -1.76 7.99
N THR A 62 -0.55 -1.66 6.73
CA THR A 62 -0.61 -2.78 5.79
C THR A 62 -0.18 -2.32 4.41
N TYR A 63 0.41 -3.22 3.63
CA TYR A 63 0.67 -2.98 2.23
C TYR A 63 0.54 -4.27 1.40
N ILE A 64 0.28 -4.10 0.10
CA ILE A 64 0.31 -5.18 -0.88
C ILE A 64 1.52 -5.04 -1.80
N LEU A 65 2.06 -6.16 -2.28
CA LEU A 65 3.02 -6.24 -3.37
C LEU A 65 2.51 -7.22 -4.42
N ARG A 66 2.53 -6.81 -5.69
CA ARG A 66 2.06 -7.62 -6.81
C ARG A 66 2.79 -7.26 -8.10
N ALA A 67 2.64 -8.09 -9.12
CA ALA A 67 2.89 -7.65 -10.49
C ALA A 67 1.88 -6.53 -10.85
N ASN A 68 2.39 -5.43 -11.42
CA ASN A 68 1.56 -4.29 -11.81
C ASN A 68 0.60 -4.68 -12.94
N ARG A 69 1.08 -5.49 -13.89
CA ARG A 69 0.34 -6.08 -15.00
C ARG A 69 0.77 -7.53 -15.20
N GLU A 70 -0.09 -8.30 -15.83
CA GLU A 70 0.22 -9.67 -16.22
C GLU A 70 1.05 -9.72 -17.52
N GLY A 71 1.54 -10.91 -17.89
CA GLY A 71 2.27 -11.15 -19.14
C GLY A 71 3.50 -10.27 -19.29
N GLY A 72 3.62 -9.55 -20.41
CA GLY A 72 4.79 -8.72 -20.72
C GLY A 72 5.09 -7.61 -19.70
N GLY A 73 4.12 -7.22 -18.86
CA GLY A 73 4.31 -6.22 -17.80
C GLY A 73 4.64 -6.81 -16.42
N ALA A 74 4.75 -8.13 -16.29
CA ALA A 74 4.92 -8.81 -14.99
C ALA A 74 6.27 -8.52 -14.31
N HIS A 75 7.23 -7.94 -15.03
CA HIS A 75 8.52 -7.52 -14.49
C HIS A 75 8.45 -6.20 -13.71
N VAL A 76 7.31 -5.49 -13.72
CA VAL A 76 7.09 -4.26 -12.95
C VAL A 76 6.22 -4.55 -11.74
N ALA A 77 6.72 -4.24 -10.55
CA ALA A 77 5.96 -4.34 -9.30
C ALA A 77 4.97 -3.18 -9.14
N ASN A 78 3.90 -3.42 -8.38
CA ASN A 78 3.02 -2.39 -7.84
C ASN A 78 2.78 -2.65 -6.35
N CYS A 79 2.67 -1.56 -5.59
CA CYS A 79 2.25 -1.59 -4.20
C CYS A 79 1.13 -0.59 -3.90
N GLY A 80 0.36 -0.92 -2.87
CA GLY A 80 -0.52 0.00 -2.17
C GLY A 80 -0.21 -0.06 -0.67
N TYR A 81 -0.19 1.08 0.01
CA TYR A 81 0.13 1.20 1.43
C TYR A 81 -0.98 1.93 2.18
N MET A 82 -1.33 1.44 3.37
CA MET A 82 -2.23 2.12 4.29
C MET A 82 -1.61 2.12 5.69
N THR A 83 -1.62 3.28 6.34
CA THR A 83 -1.10 3.45 7.72
C THR A 83 -2.27 3.81 8.62
N ALA A 84 -2.32 3.22 9.81
CA ALA A 84 -3.34 3.52 10.79
C ALA A 84 -3.33 5.04 11.13
N PRO A 85 -4.49 5.71 11.25
CA PRO A 85 -4.55 7.15 11.52
C PRO A 85 -3.75 7.56 12.78
N HIS A 86 -3.84 6.76 13.85
CA HIS A 86 -3.13 6.98 15.11
C HIS A 86 -1.61 6.68 15.04
N ALA A 87 -1.13 6.08 13.94
CA ALA A 87 0.28 5.75 13.73
C ALA A 87 0.98 6.69 12.72
N THR A 88 0.30 7.76 12.31
CA THR A 88 0.85 8.75 11.40
C THR A 88 2.06 9.48 12.03
N GLY A 89 3.06 9.85 11.22
CA GLY A 89 4.26 10.55 11.70
C GLY A 89 5.34 9.65 12.33
N ARG A 90 5.05 8.36 12.57
CA ARG A 90 5.98 7.41 13.22
C ARG A 90 6.87 6.62 12.25
N GLY A 91 6.94 7.03 10.98
CA GLY A 91 7.76 6.34 9.98
C GLY A 91 7.21 5.00 9.45
N VAL A 92 5.97 4.62 9.78
CA VAL A 92 5.36 3.33 9.35
C VAL A 92 5.41 3.13 7.83
N ALA A 93 4.89 4.09 7.06
CA ALA A 93 4.92 4.01 5.60
C ALA A 93 6.34 3.96 5.02
N ARG A 94 7.32 4.60 5.68
CA ARG A 94 8.73 4.54 5.27
C ARG A 94 9.28 3.13 5.43
N ALA A 95 9.03 2.48 6.57
CA ALA A 95 9.46 1.12 6.80
C ALA A 95 8.80 0.13 5.83
N MET A 96 7.48 0.26 5.61
CA MET A 96 6.76 -0.58 4.65
C MET A 96 7.30 -0.41 3.22
N CYS A 97 7.60 0.83 2.81
CA CYS A 97 8.19 1.10 1.50
C CYS A 97 9.57 0.45 1.34
N ALA A 98 10.46 0.64 2.32
CA ALA A 98 11.79 0.03 2.31
C ALA A 98 11.71 -1.50 2.17
N HIS A 99 10.91 -2.14 3.02
CA HIS A 99 10.70 -3.59 2.98
C HIS A 99 10.08 -4.05 1.64
N SER A 100 9.09 -3.34 1.11
CA SER A 100 8.48 -3.69 -0.18
C SER A 100 9.45 -3.60 -1.36
N LEU A 101 10.41 -2.67 -1.32
CA LEU A 101 11.44 -2.53 -2.35
C LEU A 101 12.47 -3.67 -2.28
N GLU A 102 12.88 -4.06 -1.07
CA GLU A 102 13.73 -5.24 -0.86
C GLU A 102 13.03 -6.50 -1.35
N ARG A 103 11.79 -6.72 -0.91
CA ARG A 103 10.99 -7.87 -1.33
C ARG A 103 10.76 -7.90 -2.85
N ALA A 104 10.51 -6.75 -3.47
CA ALA A 104 10.36 -6.69 -4.92
C ALA A 104 11.64 -7.11 -5.67
N ARG A 105 12.82 -6.78 -5.14
CA ARG A 105 14.11 -7.23 -5.70
C ARG A 105 14.30 -8.74 -5.54
N GLU A 106 13.98 -9.29 -4.37
CA GLU A 106 14.03 -10.75 -4.13
C GLU A 106 13.12 -11.53 -5.10
N ARG A 107 11.95 -10.95 -5.42
CA ARG A 107 11.00 -11.49 -6.38
C ARG A 107 11.43 -11.33 -7.85
N GLY A 108 12.54 -10.64 -8.12
CA GLY A 108 13.08 -10.44 -9.46
C GLY A 108 12.37 -9.34 -10.28
N PHE A 109 11.61 -8.44 -9.65
CA PHE A 109 11.04 -7.29 -10.36
C PHE A 109 12.14 -6.31 -10.78
N CYS A 110 12.02 -5.76 -11.98
CA CYS A 110 12.99 -4.80 -12.54
C CYS A 110 12.68 -3.35 -12.17
N ALA A 111 11.42 -3.03 -11.86
CA ALA A 111 10.96 -1.70 -11.51
C ALA A 111 9.73 -1.75 -10.59
N MET A 112 9.38 -0.61 -9.98
CA MET A 112 8.14 -0.45 -9.22
C MET A 112 7.40 0.79 -9.69
N GLN A 113 6.08 0.66 -9.89
CA GLN A 113 5.23 1.75 -10.36
C GLN A 113 3.98 1.86 -9.49
N PHE A 114 3.64 3.09 -9.08
CA PHE A 114 2.35 3.42 -8.46
C PHE A 114 1.46 4.10 -9.49
N ASN A 115 0.37 3.44 -9.87
CA ASN A 115 -0.48 3.90 -10.99
C ASN A 115 -1.28 5.16 -10.64
N PHE A 116 -1.76 5.26 -9.40
CA PHE A 116 -2.63 6.34 -8.94
C PHE A 116 -2.17 6.83 -7.58
N VAL A 117 -1.45 7.95 -7.58
CA VAL A 117 -1.12 8.70 -6.36
C VAL A 117 -1.82 10.04 -6.45
N VAL A 118 -2.79 10.27 -5.55
CA VAL A 118 -3.54 11.53 -5.51
C VAL A 118 -2.58 12.67 -5.19
N ARG A 119 -2.57 13.73 -6.01
CA ARG A 119 -1.62 14.85 -5.86
C ARG A 119 -1.71 15.51 -4.48
N SER A 120 -2.91 15.68 -3.93
CA SER A 120 -3.13 16.30 -2.62
C SER A 120 -2.56 15.45 -1.46
N ASN A 121 -2.22 14.18 -1.70
CA ASN A 121 -1.48 13.36 -0.75
C ASN A 121 0.03 13.70 -0.80
N GLU A 122 0.35 14.96 -0.50
CA GLU A 122 1.72 15.48 -0.56
C GLU A 122 2.69 14.71 0.34
N ARG A 123 2.19 14.16 1.45
CA ARG A 123 2.98 13.33 2.36
C ARG A 123 3.44 12.05 1.69
N ALA A 124 2.57 11.35 0.97
CA ALA A 124 2.95 10.15 0.23
C ALA A 124 3.90 10.50 -0.92
N VAL A 125 3.58 11.55 -1.70
CA VAL A 125 4.44 12.01 -2.81
C VAL A 125 5.87 12.31 -2.32
N ARG A 126 6.02 13.10 -1.25
CA ARG A 126 7.34 13.39 -0.67
C ARG A 126 8.04 12.12 -0.18
N LEU A 127 7.31 11.20 0.46
CA LEU A 127 7.87 9.93 0.91
C LEU A 127 8.45 9.13 -0.25
N TRP A 128 7.69 8.95 -1.34
CA TRP A 128 8.13 8.20 -2.52
C TRP A 128 9.36 8.83 -3.16
N GLN A 129 9.41 10.16 -3.25
CA GLN A 129 10.59 10.87 -3.75
C GLN A 129 11.84 10.61 -2.89
N THR A 130 11.70 10.43 -1.57
CA THR A 130 12.86 10.02 -0.73
C THR A 130 13.37 8.61 -1.00
N PHE A 131 12.59 7.78 -1.70
CA PHE A 131 12.98 6.47 -2.21
C PHE A 131 13.34 6.51 -3.70
N ASN A 132 13.63 7.69 -4.24
CA ASN A 132 14.00 7.93 -5.64
C ASN A 132 12.93 7.53 -6.66
N PHE A 133 11.65 7.51 -6.26
CA PHE A 133 10.56 7.42 -7.24
C PHE A 133 10.46 8.73 -8.03
N GLU A 134 10.34 8.60 -9.35
CA GLU A 134 10.11 9.70 -10.26
C GLU A 134 8.62 9.79 -10.64
N ILE A 135 8.13 11.02 -10.83
CA ILE A 135 6.79 11.25 -11.33
C ILE A 135 6.82 11.13 -12.85
N VAL A 136 6.38 9.98 -13.36
CA VAL A 136 6.36 9.68 -14.81
C VAL A 136 5.28 10.45 -15.58
N GLY A 137 4.23 10.92 -14.89
CA GLY A 137 3.14 11.67 -15.52
C GLY A 137 2.11 12.17 -14.53
N ARG A 138 1.30 13.13 -14.98
CA ARG A 138 0.19 13.70 -14.20
C ARG A 138 -1.04 13.86 -15.09
N LEU A 139 -2.18 13.40 -14.59
CA LEU A 139 -3.49 13.63 -15.22
C LEU A 139 -4.11 14.90 -14.61
N PRO A 140 -4.17 16.03 -15.34
CA PRO A 140 -4.74 17.27 -14.80
C PRO A 140 -6.27 17.20 -14.76
N ARG A 141 -6.86 17.67 -13.66
CA ARG A 141 -8.33 17.69 -13.41
C ARG A 141 -8.99 16.31 -13.30
N ALA A 142 -8.19 15.27 -13.10
CA ALA A 142 -8.63 13.93 -12.71
C ALA A 142 -8.57 13.77 -11.18
#